data_AF-A0A2T2RXE8-F1
#
_entry.id   AF-A0A2T2RXE8-F1
#
_cell.length_a   1.000
_cell.length_b   1.000
_cell.length_c   1.000
_cell.angle_alpha   90.00
_cell.angle_beta   90.00
_cell.angle_gamma   90.00
#
_symmetry.space_group_name_H-M   'P 1'
#
loop_
_entity.id
_entity.type
_entity.pdbx_description
1 polymer ?
#
loop_
_entity_poly.entity_id
_entity_poly.type
_entity_poly.pdbx_seq_one_letter_code
_entity_poly.pdbx_strand_id
1 'polypeptide(L)'
;MYKRDRSKIIIAILIVAALILFSSGTLVHLLTEAWWFNAVNFSGVFWTLLKWRSLTWVGTFIVFALFVGGNYFFALRVTRYSTFRLLEGGNLRAYAGPLPNYIVPTLIFVLALTAARVSVGGWETFLKYFNASDFNISDPIYEQDISFYIFRLPLYENLQNWLLALSICGLVVSVIIYVLKGCINPQRGWQYLIAREAKTHLSLLLAGIFFLIALDFWLQRYNLLYSEDGVVTGAGYTDTHAQLWAISMMSVAALALSVLFLLSVQQRSIALPVYGMGGFIIVWILLYQLYPWFQQEFIVEPNELVKEKPYIQHNIEFTRQAYRIDEVETQQYPAEAQLNRQNLQ
;
A
#
# COMPACT_ATOMS: atom_id res chain seq x y z
N MET A 1 48.29 8.67 20.41
CA MET A 1 46.84 8.98 20.52
C MET A 1 46.36 10.00 19.47
N TYR A 2 47.17 10.99 19.07
CA TYR A 2 46.79 12.09 18.16
C TYR A 2 46.58 11.73 16.66
N LYS A 3 47.13 10.61 16.17
CA LYS A 3 47.04 10.21 14.74
C LYS A 3 45.65 9.65 14.33
N ARG A 4 44.91 9.09 15.30
CA ARG A 4 43.60 8.43 15.08
C ARG A 4 42.44 9.42 14.93
N ASP A 5 42.59 10.65 15.43
CA ASP A 5 41.56 11.70 15.26
C ASP A 5 41.72 12.47 13.94
N ARG A 6 42.95 12.69 13.46
CA ARG A 6 43.19 13.26 12.12
C ARG A 6 42.63 12.37 11.00
N SER A 7 42.76 11.05 11.11
CA SER A 7 42.17 10.12 10.14
C SER A 7 40.64 10.16 10.13
N LYS A 8 39.98 10.33 11.29
CA LYS A 8 38.52 10.48 11.36
C LYS A 8 38.04 11.79 10.74
N ILE A 9 38.77 12.89 10.95
CA ILE A 9 38.45 14.19 10.36
C ILE A 9 38.61 14.14 8.83
N ILE A 10 39.70 13.54 8.32
CA ILE A 10 39.90 13.38 6.88
C ILE A 10 38.81 12.50 6.26
N ILE A 11 38.44 11.40 6.91
CA ILE A 11 37.35 10.53 6.46
C ILE A 11 36.00 11.27 6.47
N ALA A 12 35.71 12.06 7.50
CA ALA A 12 34.49 12.86 7.57
C ALA A 12 34.44 13.90 6.44
N ILE A 13 35.55 14.60 6.16
CA ILE A 13 35.65 15.55 5.06
C ILE A 13 35.42 14.86 3.70
N LEU A 14 36.03 13.69 3.49
CA LEU A 14 35.84 12.91 2.25
C LEU A 14 34.39 12.44 2.08
N ILE A 15 33.73 12.00 3.15
CA ILE A 15 32.32 11.60 3.12
C ILE A 15 31.43 12.81 2.79
N VAL A 16 31.67 13.97 3.42
CA VAL A 16 30.92 15.19 3.14
C VAL A 16 31.15 15.66 1.70
N ALA A 17 32.39 15.63 1.20
CA ALA A 17 32.70 15.98 -0.18
C ALA A 17 32.03 15.03 -1.18
N ALA A 18 32.05 13.72 -0.92
CA ALA A 18 31.36 12.72 -1.74
C ALA A 18 29.85 12.93 -1.73
N LEU A 19 29.26 13.27 -0.56
CA LEU A 19 27.84 13.58 -0.43
C LEU A 19 27.46 14.82 -1.24
N ILE A 20 28.25 15.91 -1.16
CA ILE A 20 28.02 17.14 -1.91
C ILE A 20 28.11 16.88 -3.41
N LEU A 21 29.13 16.14 -3.87
CA LEU A 21 29.28 15.78 -5.28
C LEU A 21 28.12 14.93 -5.77
N PHE A 22 27.70 13.93 -4.99
CA PHE A 22 26.56 13.07 -5.31
C PHE A 22 25.23 13.84 -5.35
N SER A 23 25.05 14.80 -4.45
CA SER A 23 23.84 15.64 -4.38
C SER A 23 23.87 16.89 -5.27
N SER A 24 24.98 17.17 -5.95
CA SER A 24 25.17 18.39 -6.73
C SER A 24 24.10 18.58 -7.83
N GLY A 25 23.78 17.53 -8.58
CA GLY A 25 22.75 17.57 -9.61
C GLY A 25 21.35 17.87 -9.03
N THR A 26 21.03 17.30 -7.86
CA THR A 26 19.76 17.57 -7.18
C THR A 26 19.69 19.01 -6.68
N LEU A 27 20.79 19.55 -6.15
CA LEU A 27 20.86 20.93 -5.69
C LEU A 27 20.71 21.92 -6.85
N VAL A 28 21.39 21.68 -7.97
CA VAL A 28 21.24 22.49 -9.18
C VAL A 28 19.79 22.47 -9.66
N HIS A 29 19.18 21.29 -9.75
CA HIS A 29 17.77 21.18 -10.12
C HIS A 29 16.84 21.96 -9.17
N LEU A 30 17.01 21.83 -7.85
CA LEU A 30 16.19 22.53 -6.87
C LEU A 30 16.36 24.06 -6.95
N LEU A 31 17.58 24.55 -7.19
CA LEU A 31 17.85 25.98 -7.34
C LEU A 31 17.25 26.53 -8.63
N THR A 32 17.41 25.81 -9.74
CA THR A 32 16.82 26.19 -11.03
C THR A 32 15.30 26.26 -10.94
N GLU A 33 14.66 25.26 -10.33
CA GLU A 33 13.22 25.27 -10.06
C GLU A 33 12.82 26.45 -9.15
N ALA A 34 13.54 26.68 -8.05
CA ALA A 34 13.25 27.78 -7.15
C ALA A 34 13.30 29.15 -7.85
N TRP A 35 14.30 29.38 -8.71
CA TRP A 35 14.41 30.59 -9.51
C TRP A 35 13.31 30.69 -10.57
N TRP A 36 12.96 29.58 -11.21
CA TRP A 36 11.87 29.54 -12.19
C TRP A 36 10.53 29.90 -11.55
N PHE A 37 10.16 29.25 -10.43
CA PHE A 37 8.93 29.57 -9.70
C PHE A 37 8.89 31.01 -9.18
N ASN A 38 10.05 31.57 -8.80
CA ASN A 38 10.14 32.98 -8.43
C ASN A 38 9.86 33.88 -9.65
N ALA A 39 10.46 33.59 -10.81
CA ALA A 39 10.27 34.36 -12.03
C ALA A 39 8.81 34.41 -12.52
N VAL A 40 8.01 33.37 -12.27
CA VAL A 40 6.59 33.30 -12.64
C VAL A 40 5.66 33.75 -11.48
N ASN A 41 6.18 34.33 -10.39
CA ASN A 41 5.42 34.74 -9.19
C ASN A 41 4.67 33.61 -8.45
N PHE A 42 5.11 32.35 -8.62
CA PHE A 42 4.54 31.17 -7.94
C PHE A 42 5.46 30.61 -6.85
N SER A 43 6.33 31.43 -6.24
CA SER A 43 7.28 30.98 -5.21
C SER A 43 6.60 30.25 -4.03
N GLY A 44 5.38 30.65 -3.64
CA GLY A 44 4.62 29.97 -2.58
C GLY A 44 4.28 28.50 -2.90
N VAL A 45 4.03 28.20 -4.18
CA VAL A 45 3.74 26.82 -4.64
C VAL A 45 4.99 25.95 -4.49
N PHE A 46 6.16 26.47 -4.88
CA PHE A 46 7.43 25.77 -4.73
C PHE A 46 7.71 25.38 -3.27
N TRP A 47 7.58 26.33 -2.34
CA TRP A 47 7.82 26.07 -0.92
C TRP A 47 6.80 25.10 -0.31
N THR A 48 5.53 25.16 -0.75
CA THR A 48 4.49 24.23 -0.32
C THR A 48 4.81 22.81 -0.81
N LEU A 49 5.16 22.66 -2.09
CA LEU A 49 5.55 21.39 -2.68
C LEU A 49 6.81 20.81 -2.00
N LEU A 50 7.83 21.64 -1.76
CA LEU A 50 9.05 21.21 -1.08
C LEU A 50 8.78 20.77 0.36
N LYS A 51 7.94 21.50 1.09
CA LYS A 51 7.54 21.18 2.47
C LYS A 51 6.88 19.81 2.54
N TRP A 52 5.85 19.55 1.72
CA TRP A 52 5.12 18.28 1.77
C TRP A 52 5.97 17.11 1.29
N ARG A 53 6.74 17.27 0.21
CA ARG A 53 7.68 16.23 -0.24
C ARG A 53 8.72 15.89 0.83
N SER A 54 9.27 16.90 1.50
CA SER A 54 10.25 16.70 2.56
C SER A 54 9.62 16.05 3.80
N LEU A 55 8.42 16.46 4.18
CA LEU A 55 7.71 15.90 5.33
C LEU A 55 7.37 14.42 5.11
N THR A 56 6.86 14.06 3.93
CA THR A 56 6.58 12.66 3.58
C THR A 56 7.86 11.84 3.56
N TRP A 57 8.95 12.37 2.97
CA TRP A 57 10.24 11.67 2.95
C TRP A 57 10.78 11.41 4.35
N VAL A 58 10.89 12.46 5.18
CA VAL A 58 11.41 12.36 6.55
C VAL A 58 10.52 11.48 7.41
N GLY A 59 9.20 11.66 7.33
CA GLY A 59 8.22 10.87 8.07
C GLY A 59 8.33 9.39 7.73
N THR A 60 8.37 9.04 6.44
CA THR A 60 8.55 7.65 6.01
C THR A 60 9.88 7.08 6.47
N PHE A 61 10.98 7.82 6.27
CA PHE A 61 12.32 7.36 6.68
C PHE A 61 12.36 7.01 8.17
N ILE A 62 11.85 7.91 9.02
CA ILE A 62 11.84 7.71 10.48
C ILE A 62 11.00 6.49 10.85
N VAL A 63 9.76 6.39 10.35
CA VAL A 63 8.88 5.28 10.72
C VAL A 63 9.42 3.94 10.23
N PHE A 64 9.91 3.86 8.99
CA PHE A 64 10.52 2.63 8.46
C PHE A 64 11.77 2.24 9.25
N ALA A 65 12.68 3.18 9.50
CA ALA A 65 13.90 2.91 10.26
C ALA A 65 13.59 2.43 11.68
N LEU A 66 12.64 3.07 12.38
CA LEU A 66 12.26 2.70 13.74
C LEU A 66 11.52 1.37 13.80
N PHE A 67 10.55 1.13 12.91
CA PHE A 67 9.75 -0.08 12.94
C PHE A 67 10.57 -1.30 12.49
N VAL A 68 11.26 -1.22 11.35
CA VAL A 68 12.09 -2.34 10.85
C VAL A 68 13.31 -2.55 11.76
N GLY A 69 13.94 -1.46 12.23
CA GLY A 69 15.01 -1.51 13.22
C GLY A 69 14.56 -2.11 14.56
N GLY A 70 13.34 -1.78 15.00
CA GLY A 70 12.69 -2.36 16.17
C GLY A 70 12.47 -3.86 16.01
N ASN A 71 11.91 -4.29 14.88
CA ASN A 71 11.74 -5.71 14.55
C ASN A 71 13.07 -6.47 14.55
N TYR A 72 14.12 -5.91 13.95
CA TYR A 72 15.48 -6.45 14.00
C TYR A 72 16.00 -6.57 15.44
N PHE A 73 15.84 -5.51 16.24
CA PHE A 73 16.26 -5.50 17.64
C PHE A 73 15.54 -6.56 18.48
N PHE A 74 14.22 -6.70 18.32
CA PHE A 74 13.42 -7.74 18.97
C PHE A 74 13.86 -9.13 18.53
N ALA A 75 14.06 -9.34 17.22
CA ALA A 75 14.54 -10.62 16.69
C ALA A 75 15.91 -11.00 17.29
N LEU A 76 16.85 -10.06 17.41
CA LEU A 76 18.14 -10.29 18.06
C LEU A 76 18.00 -10.62 19.55
N ARG A 77 17.13 -9.92 20.27
CA ARG A 77 16.91 -10.14 21.71
C ARG A 77 16.33 -11.52 21.99
N VAL A 78 15.35 -11.94 21.19
CA VAL A 78 14.73 -13.27 21.25
C VAL A 78 15.76 -14.38 20.99
N THR A 79 16.76 -14.10 20.16
CA THR A 79 17.76 -15.07 19.70
C THR A 79 19.14 -14.83 20.32
N ARG A 80 19.19 -14.24 21.52
CA ARG A 80 20.44 -13.86 22.19
C ARG A 80 21.37 -15.06 22.46
N TYR A 81 20.81 -16.25 22.65
CA TYR A 81 21.55 -17.49 22.94
C TYR A 81 21.81 -18.37 21.72
N SER A 82 21.33 -18.00 20.52
CA SER A 82 21.60 -18.74 19.29
C SER A 82 22.68 -18.05 18.45
N THR A 83 23.69 -18.83 18.08
CA THR A 83 24.72 -18.45 17.11
C THR A 83 24.17 -18.54 15.69
N PHE A 84 24.75 -17.74 14.78
CA PHE A 84 24.45 -17.84 13.36
C PHE A 84 24.98 -19.17 12.80
N ARG A 85 24.11 -20.19 12.70
CA ARG A 85 24.49 -21.54 12.24
C ARG A 85 25.19 -21.53 10.88
N LEU A 86 24.80 -20.62 9.98
CA LEU A 86 25.39 -20.49 8.64
C LEU A 86 26.90 -20.18 8.69
N LEU A 87 27.36 -19.51 9.75
CA LEU A 87 28.74 -19.07 9.93
C LEU A 87 29.53 -19.96 10.90
N GLU A 88 28.89 -21.01 11.43
CA GLU A 88 29.45 -21.86 12.49
C GLU A 88 30.32 -23.00 11.94
N GLY A 89 30.11 -23.40 10.68
CA GLY A 89 30.75 -24.55 10.03
C GLY A 89 32.05 -24.30 9.24
N GLY A 90 32.72 -23.13 9.36
CA GLY A 90 33.93 -22.86 8.56
C GLY A 90 34.81 -21.72 9.07
N ASN A 91 35.82 -21.34 8.27
CA ASN A 91 36.82 -20.27 8.55
C ASN A 91 36.20 -18.88 8.83
N LEU A 92 34.89 -18.72 8.57
CA LEU A 92 34.13 -17.49 8.78
C LEU A 92 33.57 -17.34 10.22
N ARG A 93 33.82 -18.31 11.11
CA ARG A 93 33.35 -18.28 12.51
C ARG A 93 33.81 -17.02 13.27
N ALA A 94 34.98 -16.48 12.94
CA ALA A 94 35.49 -15.22 13.49
C ALA A 94 34.64 -13.99 13.10
N TYR A 95 33.97 -14.03 11.94
CA TYR A 95 33.11 -12.97 11.44
C TYR A 95 31.64 -13.12 11.87
N ALA A 96 31.26 -14.27 12.46
CA ALA A 96 29.90 -14.56 12.92
C ALA A 96 29.38 -13.60 14.01
N GLY A 97 30.28 -12.98 14.77
CA GLY A 97 29.95 -12.01 15.82
C GLY A 97 29.76 -10.58 15.33
N PRO A 98 30.75 -9.96 14.64
CA PRO A 98 30.69 -8.53 14.32
C PRO A 98 29.97 -8.21 13.00
N LEU A 99 30.04 -9.05 11.97
CA LEU A 99 29.58 -8.71 10.61
C LEU A 99 28.06 -8.40 10.53
N PRO A 100 27.17 -9.21 11.14
CA PRO A 100 25.72 -8.97 11.09
C PRO A 100 25.28 -7.71 11.84
N ASN A 101 26.06 -7.23 12.82
CA ASN A 101 25.76 -6.03 13.60
C ASN A 101 26.02 -4.72 12.84
N TYR A 102 26.79 -4.76 11.74
CA TYR A 102 27.02 -3.59 10.89
C TYR A 102 26.26 -3.70 9.56
N ILE A 103 26.25 -4.89 8.95
CA ILE A 103 25.60 -5.08 7.64
C ILE A 103 24.08 -4.92 7.76
N VAL A 104 23.44 -5.55 8.73
CA VAL A 104 21.97 -5.54 8.80
C VAL A 104 21.43 -4.14 9.11
N PRO A 105 21.97 -3.35 10.06
CA PRO A 105 21.55 -1.96 10.23
C PRO A 105 21.82 -1.09 9.00
N THR A 106 22.92 -1.33 8.28
CA THR A 106 23.19 -0.62 7.01
C THR A 106 22.13 -0.96 5.96
N LEU A 107 21.76 -2.23 5.82
CA LEU A 107 20.68 -2.65 4.93
C LEU A 107 19.33 -2.04 5.33
N ILE A 108 18.99 -2.02 6.63
CA ILE A 108 17.76 -1.39 7.13
C ILE A 108 17.75 0.11 6.81
N PHE A 109 18.88 0.80 7.00
CA PHE A 109 19.02 2.20 6.66
C PHE A 109 18.81 2.44 5.15
N VAL A 110 19.41 1.62 4.30
CA VAL A 110 19.20 1.68 2.84
C VAL A 110 17.74 1.39 2.48
N LEU A 111 17.11 0.40 3.11
CA LEU A 111 15.69 0.05 2.91
C LEU A 111 14.76 1.20 3.33
N ALA A 112 15.07 1.87 4.44
CA ALA A 112 14.32 3.04 4.88
C ALA A 112 14.50 4.24 3.92
N LEU A 113 15.70 4.44 3.37
CA LEU A 113 15.95 5.47 2.36
C LEU A 113 15.20 5.21 1.05
N THR A 114 15.18 3.96 0.57
CA THR A 114 14.45 3.60 -0.64
C THR A 114 12.95 3.73 -0.44
N ALA A 115 12.41 3.25 0.69
CA ALA A 115 11.00 3.43 1.04
C ALA A 115 10.62 4.92 1.10
N ALA A 116 11.43 5.75 1.78
CA ALA A 116 11.22 7.18 1.85
C ALA A 116 11.21 7.84 0.48
N ARG A 117 12.12 7.44 -0.43
CA ARG A 117 12.18 7.97 -1.80
C ARG A 117 10.92 7.65 -2.61
N VAL A 118 10.40 6.43 -2.49
CA VAL A 118 9.17 5.98 -3.16
C VAL A 118 7.96 6.73 -2.60
N SER A 119 7.87 6.88 -1.28
CA SER A 119 6.74 7.55 -0.62
C SER A 119 6.62 9.05 -0.93
N VAL A 120 7.68 9.70 -1.42
CA VAL A 120 7.63 11.11 -1.84
C VAL A 120 6.46 11.37 -2.80
N GLY A 121 6.13 10.42 -3.69
CA GLY A 121 5.04 10.56 -4.65
C GLY A 121 3.66 10.81 -4.03
N GLY A 122 3.43 10.36 -2.78
CA GLY A 122 2.15 10.51 -2.08
C GLY A 122 1.88 11.91 -1.52
N TRP A 123 2.81 12.86 -1.66
CA TRP A 123 2.68 14.23 -1.13
C TRP A 123 1.38 14.93 -1.57
N GLU A 124 0.97 14.71 -2.82
CA GLU A 124 -0.23 15.33 -3.39
C GLU A 124 -1.50 14.80 -2.73
N THR A 125 -1.55 13.50 -2.44
CA THR A 125 -2.68 12.87 -1.75
C THR A 125 -2.88 13.43 -0.35
N PHE A 126 -1.79 13.64 0.40
CA PHE A 126 -1.86 14.32 1.71
C PHE A 126 -2.39 15.74 1.58
N LEU A 127 -1.87 16.51 0.61
CA LEU A 127 -2.30 17.89 0.41
C LEU A 127 -3.78 17.98 0.02
N LYS A 128 -4.23 17.10 -0.88
CA LYS A 128 -5.63 16.96 -1.30
C LYS A 128 -6.56 16.65 -0.14
N TYR A 129 -6.17 15.75 0.76
CA TYR A 129 -6.95 15.42 1.95
C TYR A 129 -7.14 16.63 2.88
N PHE A 130 -6.07 17.37 3.16
CA PHE A 130 -6.14 18.53 4.06
C PHE A 130 -6.87 19.74 3.47
N ASN A 131 -7.00 19.81 2.14
CA ASN A 131 -7.68 20.87 1.42
C ASN A 131 -8.90 20.33 0.65
N ALA A 132 -9.54 19.28 1.18
CA ALA A 132 -10.72 18.70 0.55
C ALA A 132 -11.88 19.71 0.54
N SER A 133 -12.61 19.73 -0.58
CA SER A 133 -13.83 20.53 -0.76
C SER A 133 -15.01 19.62 -1.06
N ASP A 134 -16.17 19.93 -0.50
CA ASP A 134 -17.39 19.16 -0.74
C ASP A 134 -17.98 19.46 -2.12
N PHE A 135 -18.50 18.44 -2.79
CA PHE A 135 -19.22 18.60 -4.06
C PHE A 135 -20.73 18.80 -3.85
N ASN A 136 -21.24 18.44 -2.67
CA ASN A 136 -22.67 18.41 -2.31
C ASN A 136 -23.51 17.51 -3.24
N ILE A 137 -22.88 16.46 -3.76
CA ILE A 137 -23.52 15.47 -4.62
C ILE A 137 -23.09 14.11 -4.08
N SER A 138 -24.07 13.31 -3.67
CA SER A 138 -23.83 11.98 -3.12
C SER A 138 -23.98 10.91 -4.19
N ASP A 139 -23.16 9.85 -4.08
CA ASP A 139 -23.32 8.67 -4.91
C ASP A 139 -24.56 7.84 -4.49
N PRO A 140 -25.25 7.18 -5.43
CA PRO A 140 -26.50 6.48 -5.16
C PRO A 140 -26.34 5.12 -4.46
N ILE A 141 -25.11 4.61 -4.29
CA ILE A 141 -24.84 3.26 -3.78
C ILE A 141 -24.43 3.29 -2.30
N TYR A 142 -23.48 4.14 -1.94
CA TYR A 142 -22.92 4.30 -0.60
C TYR A 142 -23.34 5.60 0.09
N GLU A 143 -24.08 6.47 -0.62
CA GLU A 143 -24.56 7.76 -0.13
C GLU A 143 -23.43 8.67 0.38
N GLN A 144 -22.21 8.51 -0.15
CA GLN A 144 -21.07 9.36 0.17
C GLN A 144 -20.96 10.51 -0.83
N ASP A 145 -20.55 11.68 -0.36
CA ASP A 145 -20.23 12.80 -1.24
C ASP A 145 -19.06 12.45 -2.17
N ILE A 146 -19.08 12.93 -3.42
CA ILE A 146 -18.00 12.71 -4.39
C ILE A 146 -16.62 13.11 -3.84
N SER A 147 -16.55 14.10 -2.94
CA SER A 147 -15.30 14.52 -2.27
C SER A 147 -14.61 13.38 -1.51
N PHE A 148 -15.37 12.42 -0.99
CA PHE A 148 -14.82 11.25 -0.33
C PHE A 148 -13.93 10.45 -1.28
N TYR A 149 -14.41 10.18 -2.48
CA TYR A 149 -13.70 9.35 -3.46
C TYR A 149 -12.51 10.06 -4.10
N ILE A 150 -12.61 11.38 -4.32
CA ILE A 150 -11.53 12.15 -4.96
C ILE A 150 -10.41 12.51 -3.97
N PHE A 151 -10.75 12.86 -2.72
CA PHE A 151 -9.78 13.43 -1.77
C PHE A 151 -9.44 12.52 -0.59
N ARG A 152 -10.39 11.71 -0.09
CA ARG A 152 -10.22 10.97 1.17
C ARG A 152 -9.84 9.52 0.95
N LEU A 153 -10.56 8.81 0.09
CA LEU A 153 -10.33 7.40 -0.22
C LEU A 153 -8.88 7.12 -0.68
N PRO A 154 -8.27 7.91 -1.60
CA PRO A 154 -6.90 7.65 -2.03
C PRO A 154 -5.88 7.79 -0.91
N LEU A 155 -6.15 8.63 0.11
CA LEU A 155 -5.28 8.73 1.28
C LEU A 155 -5.37 7.46 2.13
N TYR A 156 -6.59 6.97 2.40
CA TYR A 156 -6.80 5.79 3.21
C TYR A 156 -6.17 4.55 2.58
N GLU A 157 -6.31 4.40 1.27
CA GLU A 157 -5.69 3.30 0.51
C GLU A 157 -4.17 3.42 0.46
N ASN A 158 -3.64 4.62 0.18
CA ASN A 158 -2.18 4.82 0.18
C ASN A 158 -1.58 4.56 1.57
N LEU A 159 -2.26 4.99 2.64
CA LEU A 159 -1.80 4.76 4.00
C LEU A 159 -1.88 3.29 4.39
N GLN A 160 -2.97 2.60 4.03
CA GLN A 160 -3.13 1.17 4.25
C GLN A 160 -2.02 0.38 3.52
N ASN A 161 -1.78 0.67 2.23
CA ASN A 161 -0.76 0.01 1.43
C ASN A 161 0.64 0.27 1.98
N TRP A 162 0.89 1.49 2.43
CA TRP A 162 2.14 1.89 3.06
C TRP A 162 2.40 1.14 4.38
N LEU A 163 1.38 1.02 5.24
CA LEU A 163 1.45 0.24 6.49
C LEU A 163 1.61 -1.26 6.22
N LEU A 164 0.97 -1.78 5.18
CA LEU A 164 1.10 -3.18 4.76
C LEU A 164 2.53 -3.46 4.29
N ALA A 165 3.09 -2.62 3.41
CA ALA A 165 4.47 -2.72 2.96
C ALA A 165 5.48 -2.64 4.12
N LEU A 166 5.26 -1.73 5.07
CA LEU A 166 6.06 -1.60 6.29
C LEU A 166 6.04 -2.89 7.12
N SER A 167 4.85 -3.46 7.33
CA SER A 167 4.65 -4.68 8.11
C SER A 167 5.27 -5.89 7.44
N ILE A 168 5.14 -6.02 6.11
CA ILE A 168 5.77 -7.07 5.31
C ILE A 168 7.30 -6.95 5.37
N CYS A 169 7.86 -5.75 5.25
CA CYS A 169 9.31 -5.54 5.39
C CYS A 169 9.82 -5.99 6.77
N GLY A 170 9.09 -5.61 7.84
CA GLY A 170 9.39 -6.06 9.21
C GLY A 170 9.34 -7.58 9.37
N LEU A 171 8.34 -8.23 8.75
CA LEU A 171 8.20 -9.68 8.73
C LEU A 171 9.35 -10.35 7.97
N VAL A 172 9.68 -9.89 6.76
CA VAL A 172 10.78 -10.44 5.94
C VAL A 172 12.10 -10.35 6.69
N VAL A 173 12.43 -9.19 7.25
CA VAL A 173 13.66 -8.99 8.04
C VAL A 173 13.69 -9.96 9.24
N SER A 174 12.57 -10.08 9.97
CA SER A 174 12.47 -10.99 11.12
C SER A 174 12.64 -12.46 10.72
N VAL A 175 11.98 -12.90 9.65
CA VAL A 175 12.10 -14.27 9.12
C VAL A 175 13.54 -14.57 8.72
N ILE A 176 14.21 -13.68 7.98
CA ILE A 176 15.61 -13.84 7.58
C ILE A 176 16.49 -14.07 8.81
N ILE A 177 16.34 -13.26 9.86
CA ILE A 177 17.13 -13.40 11.09
C ILE A 177 16.87 -14.74 11.78
N TYR A 178 15.60 -15.15 11.88
CA TYR A 178 15.23 -16.42 12.51
C TYR A 178 15.73 -17.64 11.74
N VAL A 179 15.75 -17.57 10.41
CA VAL A 179 16.36 -18.60 9.56
C VAL A 179 17.87 -18.64 9.75
N LEU A 180 18.55 -17.49 9.65
CA LEU A 180 20.01 -17.39 9.77
C LEU A 180 20.53 -17.83 11.15
N LYS A 181 19.72 -17.66 12.20
CA LYS A 181 20.03 -18.12 13.57
C LYS A 181 19.48 -19.52 13.90
N GLY A 182 18.90 -20.22 12.94
CA GLY A 182 18.45 -21.62 13.08
C GLY A 182 17.27 -21.82 14.04
N CYS A 183 16.44 -20.78 14.25
CA CYS A 183 15.20 -20.88 15.04
C CYS A 183 14.10 -21.64 14.31
N ILE A 184 14.20 -21.71 12.97
CA ILE A 184 13.37 -22.55 12.11
C ILE A 184 14.18 -23.82 11.80
N ASN A 185 13.79 -24.96 12.36
CA ASN A 185 14.48 -26.23 12.16
C ASN A 185 13.51 -27.34 11.70
N PRO A 186 13.61 -27.79 10.43
CA PRO A 186 12.80 -28.88 9.88
C PRO A 186 12.86 -30.20 10.67
N GLN A 187 13.98 -30.46 11.35
CA GLN A 187 14.22 -31.71 12.08
C GLN A 187 13.35 -31.87 13.34
N ARG A 188 12.69 -30.81 13.81
CA ARG A 188 11.83 -30.83 15.01
C ARG A 188 10.39 -31.33 14.74
N GLY A 189 10.09 -31.71 13.49
CA GLY A 189 8.75 -32.07 13.06
C GLY A 189 7.88 -30.85 12.74
N TRP A 190 6.85 -31.04 11.89
CA TRP A 190 6.06 -29.94 11.34
C TRP A 190 5.36 -29.09 12.41
N GLN A 191 4.90 -29.68 13.51
CA GLN A 191 4.20 -28.92 14.55
C GLN A 191 5.13 -27.98 15.34
N TYR A 192 6.44 -28.28 15.43
CA TYR A 192 7.42 -27.55 16.23
C TYR A 192 8.57 -26.97 15.39
N LEU A 193 8.30 -26.66 14.12
CA LEU A 193 9.30 -26.10 13.19
C LEU A 193 9.98 -24.84 13.71
N ILE A 194 9.22 -23.99 14.40
CA ILE A 194 9.65 -22.64 14.82
C ILE A 194 9.79 -22.61 16.35
N ALA A 195 10.91 -22.06 16.85
CA ALA A 195 11.09 -21.80 18.28
C ALA A 195 9.96 -20.91 18.84
N ARG A 196 9.54 -21.13 20.09
CA ARG A 196 8.35 -20.51 20.68
C ARG A 196 8.37 -18.98 20.60
N GLU A 197 9.50 -18.38 20.97
CA GLU A 197 9.68 -16.94 21.02
C GLU A 197 9.67 -16.31 19.62
N ALA A 198 10.28 -16.98 18.64
CA ALA A 198 10.25 -16.58 17.23
C ALA A 198 8.84 -16.71 16.65
N LYS A 199 8.12 -17.79 17.01
CA LYS A 199 6.72 -17.99 16.62
C LYS A 199 5.85 -16.86 17.16
N THR A 200 5.96 -16.51 18.43
CA THR A 200 5.18 -15.41 19.03
C THR A 200 5.38 -14.10 18.27
N HIS A 201 6.63 -13.72 17.99
CA HIS A 201 6.90 -12.48 17.26
C HIS A 201 6.33 -12.51 15.83
N LEU A 202 6.55 -13.61 15.09
CA LEU A 202 6.02 -13.77 13.73
C LEU A 202 4.48 -13.80 13.70
N SER A 203 3.84 -14.46 14.68
CA SER A 203 2.38 -14.49 14.80
C SER A 203 1.80 -13.11 15.08
N LEU A 204 2.46 -12.28 15.91
CA LEU A 204 2.04 -10.89 16.13
C LEU A 204 2.15 -10.04 14.87
N LEU A 205 3.23 -10.19 14.11
CA LEU A 205 3.37 -9.49 12.82
C LEU A 205 2.33 -9.94 11.80
N LEU A 206 2.09 -11.25 11.69
CA LEU A 206 1.06 -11.79 10.81
C LEU A 206 -0.33 -11.34 11.23
N ALA A 207 -0.63 -11.26 12.53
CA ALA A 207 -1.88 -10.70 13.00
C ALA A 207 -2.06 -9.24 12.54
N GLY A 208 -1.02 -8.40 12.68
CA GLY A 208 -1.05 -7.03 12.17
C GLY A 208 -1.24 -6.94 10.65
N ILE A 209 -0.56 -7.80 9.89
CA ILE A 209 -0.71 -7.88 8.43
C ILE A 209 -2.13 -8.28 8.04
N PHE A 210 -2.70 -9.33 8.63
CA PHE A 210 -4.06 -9.76 8.32
C PHE A 210 -5.12 -8.75 8.77
N PHE A 211 -4.86 -7.97 9.81
CA PHE A 211 -5.70 -6.82 10.16
C PHE A 211 -5.67 -5.74 9.07
N LEU A 212 -4.48 -5.43 8.54
CA LEU A 212 -4.34 -4.49 7.42
C LEU A 212 -4.97 -5.02 6.12
N ILE A 213 -4.93 -6.34 5.89
CA ILE A 213 -5.64 -6.99 4.77
C ILE A 213 -7.16 -6.91 4.98
N ALA A 214 -7.66 -7.05 6.21
CA ALA A 214 -9.08 -6.85 6.49
C ALA A 214 -9.52 -5.41 6.17
N LEU A 215 -8.73 -4.42 6.59
CA LEU A 215 -8.96 -3.01 6.25
C LEU A 215 -8.89 -2.77 4.73
N ASP A 216 -8.00 -3.46 4.02
CA ASP A 216 -7.91 -3.39 2.57
C ASP A 216 -9.23 -3.79 1.90
N PHE A 217 -9.72 -4.99 2.20
CA PHE A 217 -11.02 -5.44 1.70
C PHE A 217 -12.14 -4.47 2.09
N TRP A 218 -12.12 -3.93 3.31
CA TRP A 218 -13.12 -2.94 3.71
C TRP A 218 -13.09 -1.67 2.84
N LEU A 219 -11.91 -1.19 2.44
CA LEU A 219 -11.75 -0.04 1.55
C LEU A 219 -12.09 -0.37 0.08
N GLN A 220 -11.71 -1.56 -0.40
CA GLN A 220 -11.96 -2.01 -1.78
C GLN A 220 -13.44 -1.92 -2.20
N ARG A 221 -14.39 -1.98 -1.26
CA ARG A 221 -15.82 -1.81 -1.56
C ARG A 221 -16.10 -0.50 -2.29
N TYR A 222 -15.44 0.58 -1.89
CA TYR A 222 -15.62 1.89 -2.53
C TYR A 222 -15.07 1.92 -3.96
N ASN A 223 -14.09 1.06 -4.28
CA ASN A 223 -13.54 0.97 -5.63
C ASN A 223 -14.45 0.27 -6.64
N LEU A 224 -15.54 -0.34 -6.19
CA LEU A 224 -16.54 -0.90 -7.10
C LEU A 224 -17.16 0.19 -8.00
N LEU A 225 -17.18 1.45 -7.56
CA LEU A 225 -17.60 2.59 -8.38
C LEU A 225 -16.65 2.91 -9.54
N TYR A 226 -15.44 2.35 -9.53
CA TYR A 226 -14.44 2.48 -10.59
C TYR A 226 -14.27 1.19 -11.42
N SER A 227 -15.21 0.24 -11.29
CA SER A 227 -15.19 -1.02 -12.03
C SER A 227 -15.26 -0.80 -13.55
N GLU A 228 -14.50 -1.57 -14.30
CA GLU A 228 -14.52 -1.57 -15.78
C GLU A 228 -15.10 -2.89 -16.36
N ASP A 229 -15.60 -3.78 -15.49
CA ASP A 229 -15.99 -5.14 -15.86
C ASP A 229 -17.38 -5.23 -16.54
N GLY A 230 -18.17 -4.14 -16.54
CA GLY A 230 -19.54 -4.09 -17.06
C GLY A 230 -19.71 -3.40 -18.42
N VAL A 231 -20.97 -3.27 -18.86
CA VAL A 231 -21.35 -2.56 -20.10
C VAL A 231 -20.95 -1.08 -20.08
N VAL A 232 -20.89 -0.51 -18.88
CA VAL A 232 -20.50 0.88 -18.61
C VAL A 232 -19.46 0.91 -17.50
N THR A 233 -18.57 1.90 -17.52
CA THR A 233 -17.61 2.13 -16.44
C THR A 233 -18.35 2.53 -15.16
N GLY A 234 -18.13 1.81 -14.08
CA GLY A 234 -18.78 2.01 -12.79
C GLY A 234 -19.41 0.74 -12.25
N ALA A 235 -19.97 0.82 -11.05
CA ALA A 235 -20.52 -0.34 -10.37
C ALA A 235 -21.75 -0.90 -11.10
N GLY A 236 -21.66 -2.14 -11.57
CA GLY A 236 -22.78 -2.88 -12.16
C GLY A 236 -23.63 -3.65 -11.13
N TYR A 237 -24.56 -4.48 -11.62
CA TYR A 237 -25.38 -5.32 -10.74
C TYR A 237 -24.54 -6.34 -9.97
N THR A 238 -23.62 -7.04 -10.64
CA THR A 238 -22.76 -8.05 -10.02
C THR A 238 -21.83 -7.42 -8.98
N ASP A 239 -21.34 -6.21 -9.24
CA ASP A 239 -20.44 -5.50 -8.34
C ASP A 239 -21.15 -5.14 -7.03
N THR A 240 -22.34 -4.55 -7.14
CA THR A 240 -23.11 -4.10 -5.98
C THR A 240 -23.74 -5.23 -5.17
N HIS A 241 -24.05 -6.38 -5.80
CA HIS A 241 -24.76 -7.47 -5.13
C HIS A 241 -23.88 -8.67 -4.78
N ALA A 242 -22.97 -9.11 -5.66
CA ALA A 242 -22.04 -10.19 -5.35
C ALA A 242 -20.68 -9.70 -4.89
N GLN A 243 -20.00 -8.82 -5.64
CA GLN A 243 -18.63 -8.43 -5.27
C GLN A 243 -18.61 -7.69 -3.94
N LEU A 244 -19.54 -6.76 -3.70
CA LEU A 244 -19.66 -6.06 -2.42
C LEU A 244 -19.83 -7.03 -1.24
N TRP A 245 -20.67 -8.04 -1.41
CA TRP A 245 -20.88 -9.06 -0.38
C TRP A 245 -19.62 -9.92 -0.18
N ALA A 246 -19.00 -10.38 -1.26
CA ALA A 246 -17.76 -11.16 -1.24
C ALA A 246 -16.62 -10.40 -0.55
N ILE A 247 -16.36 -9.15 -0.94
CA ILE A 247 -15.37 -8.27 -0.33
C ILE A 247 -15.65 -8.07 1.16
N SER A 248 -16.92 -7.85 1.53
CA SER A 248 -17.31 -7.68 2.94
C SER A 248 -17.04 -8.95 3.77
N MET A 249 -17.36 -10.13 3.22
CA MET A 249 -17.05 -11.40 3.88
C MET A 249 -15.54 -11.66 3.95
N MET A 250 -14.78 -11.27 2.93
CA MET A 250 -13.31 -11.37 2.94
C MET A 250 -12.67 -10.46 4.00
N SER A 251 -13.19 -9.25 4.20
CA SER A 251 -12.79 -8.38 5.31
C SER A 251 -12.99 -9.07 6.66
N VAL A 252 -14.17 -9.67 6.89
CA VAL A 252 -14.46 -10.39 8.13
C VAL A 252 -13.56 -11.63 8.28
N ALA A 253 -13.34 -12.40 7.20
CA ALA A 253 -12.49 -13.58 7.21
C ALA A 253 -11.02 -13.24 7.51
N ALA A 254 -10.50 -12.15 6.93
CA ALA A 254 -9.15 -11.65 7.20
C ALA A 254 -9.00 -11.19 8.65
N LEU A 255 -10.02 -10.51 9.19
CA LEU A 255 -10.05 -10.09 10.59
C LEU A 255 -10.11 -11.30 11.54
N ALA A 256 -10.91 -12.32 11.23
CA ALA A 256 -10.95 -13.57 11.98
C ALA A 256 -9.60 -14.28 11.97
N LEU A 257 -8.90 -14.30 10.83
CA LEU A 257 -7.56 -14.86 10.71
C LEU A 257 -6.52 -14.05 11.51
N SER A 258 -6.62 -12.72 11.52
CA SER A 258 -5.81 -11.86 12.39
C SER A 258 -5.96 -12.25 13.86
N VAL A 259 -7.21 -12.40 14.33
CA VAL A 259 -7.49 -12.85 15.71
C VAL A 259 -6.96 -14.26 15.96
N LEU A 260 -7.09 -15.18 15.00
CA LEU A 260 -6.54 -16.54 15.10
C LEU A 260 -5.02 -16.53 15.27
N PHE A 261 -4.29 -15.65 14.56
CA PHE A 261 -2.85 -15.47 14.76
C PHE A 261 -2.53 -14.98 16.18
N LEU A 262 -3.32 -14.05 16.74
CA LEU A 262 -3.17 -13.60 18.13
C LEU A 262 -3.41 -14.76 19.12
N LEU A 263 -4.46 -15.56 18.92
CA LEU A 263 -4.74 -16.73 19.77
C LEU A 263 -3.64 -17.78 19.66
N SER A 264 -3.01 -17.92 18.49
CA SER A 264 -1.92 -18.87 18.29
C SER A 264 -0.67 -18.53 19.10
N VAL A 265 -0.49 -17.27 19.54
CA VAL A 265 0.65 -16.86 20.38
C VAL A 265 0.78 -17.72 21.64
N GLN A 266 -0.35 -18.15 22.22
CA GLN A 266 -0.39 -18.96 23.44
C GLN A 266 -0.06 -20.44 23.19
N GLN A 267 -0.22 -20.91 21.94
CA GLN A 267 -0.06 -22.32 21.57
C GLN A 267 1.38 -22.66 21.18
N ARG A 268 1.80 -23.90 21.42
CA ARG A 268 3.15 -24.37 21.02
C ARG A 268 3.24 -24.80 19.56
N SER A 269 2.15 -25.25 18.95
CA SER A 269 2.14 -25.77 17.57
C SER A 269 1.86 -24.67 16.54
N ILE A 270 2.41 -24.81 15.32
CA ILE A 270 2.09 -23.93 14.18
C ILE A 270 0.88 -24.39 13.36
N ALA A 271 0.25 -25.51 13.75
CA ALA A 271 -0.85 -26.12 13.01
C ALA A 271 -2.04 -25.17 12.86
N LEU A 272 -2.46 -24.50 13.94
CA LEU A 272 -3.61 -23.59 13.92
C LEU A 272 -3.44 -22.45 12.90
N PRO A 273 -2.34 -21.65 12.91
CA PRO A 273 -2.05 -20.66 11.88
C PRO A 273 -2.06 -21.20 10.45
N VAL A 274 -1.51 -22.39 10.24
CA VAL A 274 -1.40 -23.01 8.93
C VAL A 274 -2.78 -23.42 8.41
N TYR A 275 -3.60 -24.06 9.24
CA TYR A 275 -4.99 -24.39 8.88
C TYR A 275 -5.83 -23.14 8.67
N GLY A 276 -5.64 -22.10 9.49
CA GLY A 276 -6.31 -20.81 9.31
C GLY A 276 -5.98 -20.17 7.96
N MET A 277 -4.70 -20.13 7.58
CA MET A 277 -4.29 -19.65 6.25
C MET A 277 -4.87 -20.51 5.13
N GLY A 278 -4.84 -21.83 5.25
CA GLY A 278 -5.43 -22.73 4.25
C GLY A 278 -6.94 -22.51 4.09
N GLY A 279 -7.67 -22.37 5.19
CA GLY A 279 -9.10 -22.05 5.16
C GLY A 279 -9.38 -20.69 4.53
N PHE A 280 -8.59 -19.67 4.85
CA PHE A 280 -8.72 -18.35 4.24
C PHE A 280 -8.52 -18.37 2.73
N ILE A 281 -7.52 -19.11 2.23
CA ILE A 281 -7.28 -19.26 0.78
C ILE A 281 -8.48 -19.94 0.11
N ILE A 282 -9.05 -20.98 0.73
CA ILE A 282 -10.24 -21.66 0.19
C ILE A 282 -11.43 -20.69 0.13
N VAL A 283 -11.70 -19.95 1.22
CA VAL A 283 -12.77 -18.95 1.26
C VAL A 283 -12.55 -17.86 0.23
N TRP A 284 -11.30 -17.41 0.02
CA TRP A 284 -10.96 -16.45 -1.01
C TRP A 284 -11.30 -16.96 -2.42
N ILE A 285 -10.91 -18.19 -2.77
CA ILE A 285 -11.26 -18.77 -4.08
C ILE A 285 -12.79 -18.86 -4.25
N LEU A 286 -13.49 -19.37 -3.23
CA LEU A 286 -14.93 -19.60 -3.31
C LEU A 286 -15.75 -18.30 -3.35
N LEU A 287 -15.48 -17.37 -2.44
CA LEU A 287 -16.29 -16.16 -2.28
C LEU A 287 -15.82 -15.02 -3.16
N TYR A 288 -14.51 -14.79 -3.28
CA TYR A 288 -13.98 -13.63 -3.99
C TYR A 288 -13.90 -13.87 -5.50
N GLN A 289 -13.52 -15.07 -5.96
CA GLN A 289 -13.47 -15.37 -7.39
C GLN A 289 -14.75 -16.04 -7.91
N LEU A 290 -15.15 -17.18 -7.34
CA LEU A 290 -16.16 -18.02 -7.96
C LEU A 290 -17.59 -17.46 -7.82
N TYR A 291 -17.91 -16.83 -6.68
CA TYR A 291 -19.27 -16.33 -6.44
C TYR A 291 -19.69 -15.17 -7.36
N PRO A 292 -18.89 -14.09 -7.55
CA PRO A 292 -19.22 -13.04 -8.52
C PRO A 292 -19.30 -13.57 -9.95
N TRP A 293 -18.36 -14.42 -10.35
CA TRP A 293 -18.38 -15.07 -11.67
C TRP A 293 -19.68 -15.85 -11.90
N PHE A 294 -20.09 -16.66 -10.92
CA PHE A 294 -21.35 -17.40 -11.01
C PHE A 294 -22.57 -16.47 -11.11
N GLN A 295 -22.58 -15.37 -10.34
CA GLN A 295 -23.70 -14.43 -10.41
C GLN A 295 -23.78 -13.75 -11.79
N GLN A 296 -22.63 -13.36 -12.35
CA GLN A 296 -22.54 -12.76 -13.68
C GLN A 296 -23.09 -13.70 -14.75
N GLU A 297 -22.50 -14.89 -14.90
CA GLU A 297 -22.81 -15.85 -15.96
C GLU A 297 -24.26 -16.37 -15.89
N PHE A 298 -24.76 -16.69 -14.69
CA PHE A 298 -26.02 -17.41 -14.55
C PHE A 298 -27.23 -16.54 -14.19
N ILE A 299 -27.01 -15.32 -13.68
CA ILE A 299 -28.11 -14.44 -13.22
C ILE A 299 -28.15 -13.13 -14.02
N VAL A 300 -26.99 -12.51 -14.30
CA VAL A 300 -26.95 -11.21 -14.95
C VAL A 300 -26.99 -11.34 -16.46
N GLU A 301 -26.06 -12.08 -17.07
CA GLU A 301 -25.97 -12.19 -18.54
C GLU A 301 -27.27 -12.67 -19.21
N PRO A 302 -28.04 -13.63 -18.66
CA PRO A 302 -29.31 -14.05 -19.27
C PRO A 302 -30.38 -12.94 -19.32
N ASN A 303 -30.27 -11.91 -18.48
CA ASN A 303 -31.22 -10.79 -18.41
C ASN A 303 -30.52 -9.47 -18.10
N GLU A 304 -29.44 -9.20 -18.83
CA GLU A 304 -28.51 -8.10 -18.54
C GLU A 304 -29.20 -6.74 -18.60
N LEU A 305 -30.01 -6.49 -19.65
CA LEU A 305 -30.68 -5.21 -19.84
C LEU A 305 -31.56 -4.82 -18.64
N VAL A 306 -32.30 -5.76 -18.06
CA VAL A 306 -33.19 -5.46 -16.92
C VAL A 306 -32.38 -5.24 -15.64
N LYS A 307 -31.31 -6.01 -15.44
CA LYS A 307 -30.46 -5.96 -14.24
C LYS A 307 -29.54 -4.75 -14.22
N GLU A 308 -28.99 -4.37 -15.38
CA GLU A 308 -28.03 -3.27 -15.53
C GLU A 308 -28.70 -1.91 -15.76
N LYS A 309 -29.98 -1.87 -16.17
CA LYS A 309 -30.72 -0.62 -16.42
C LYS A 309 -30.55 0.47 -15.34
N PRO A 310 -30.72 0.20 -14.03
CA PRO A 310 -30.55 1.25 -13.02
C PRO A 310 -29.13 1.81 -12.97
N TYR A 311 -28.10 0.97 -13.14
CA TYR A 311 -26.70 1.39 -13.11
C TYR A 311 -26.32 2.19 -14.35
N ILE A 312 -26.81 1.78 -15.53
CA ILE A 312 -26.67 2.54 -16.78
C ILE A 312 -27.33 3.91 -16.64
N GLN A 313 -28.52 3.99 -16.03
CA GLN A 313 -29.23 5.25 -15.80
C GLN A 313 -28.41 6.19 -14.90
N HIS A 314 -27.87 5.69 -13.78
CA HIS A 314 -26.98 6.48 -12.92
C HIS A 314 -25.76 6.98 -13.71
N ASN A 315 -25.12 6.13 -14.52
CA ASN A 315 -23.97 6.53 -15.32
C ASN A 315 -24.32 7.67 -16.30
N ILE A 316 -25.45 7.55 -17.01
CA ILE A 316 -25.94 8.60 -17.91
C ILE A 316 -26.15 9.91 -17.14
N GLU A 317 -26.82 9.87 -15.98
CA GLU A 317 -27.10 11.06 -15.17
C GLU A 317 -25.81 11.75 -14.69
N PHE A 318 -24.90 11.00 -14.08
CA PHE A 318 -23.63 11.53 -13.57
C PHE A 318 -22.70 12.01 -14.68
N THR A 319 -22.65 11.31 -15.82
CA THR A 319 -21.88 11.76 -16.99
C THR A 319 -22.46 13.05 -17.55
N ARG A 320 -23.79 13.14 -17.66
CA ARG A 320 -24.44 14.37 -18.16
C ARG A 320 -24.15 15.56 -17.26
N GLN A 321 -24.26 15.37 -15.94
CA GLN A 321 -23.96 16.39 -14.96
C GLN A 321 -22.48 16.80 -14.98
N ALA A 322 -21.56 15.85 -15.06
CA ALA A 322 -20.13 16.11 -15.08
C ALA A 322 -19.68 16.94 -16.29
N TYR A 323 -20.24 16.64 -17.47
CA TYR A 323 -19.96 17.39 -18.70
C TYR A 323 -20.89 18.60 -18.91
N ARG A 324 -21.87 18.82 -18.01
CA ARG A 324 -22.90 19.87 -18.10
C ARG A 324 -23.68 19.84 -19.42
N ILE A 325 -23.98 18.63 -19.90
CA ILE A 325 -24.78 18.41 -21.14
C ILE A 325 -26.26 18.17 -20.84
N ASP A 326 -26.64 18.11 -19.57
CA ASP A 326 -28.01 18.21 -19.08
C ASP A 326 -28.62 19.61 -19.28
N GLU A 327 -27.79 20.66 -19.34
CA GLU A 327 -28.22 22.05 -19.55
C GLU A 327 -28.29 22.47 -21.04
N VAL A 328 -27.94 21.58 -21.98
CA VAL A 328 -27.82 21.93 -23.41
C VAL A 328 -29.17 21.79 -24.12
N GLU A 329 -29.65 22.88 -24.73
CA GLU A 329 -30.84 22.87 -25.58
C GLU A 329 -30.57 22.09 -26.87
N THR A 330 -31.30 20.99 -27.06
CA THR A 330 -31.18 20.15 -28.25
C THR A 330 -32.07 20.70 -29.36
N GLN A 331 -31.48 21.21 -30.44
CA GLN A 331 -32.22 21.55 -31.67
C GLN A 331 -32.14 20.39 -32.67
N GLN A 332 -33.29 19.85 -33.08
CA GLN A 332 -33.33 18.87 -34.16
C GLN A 332 -33.12 19.59 -35.49
N TYR A 333 -32.01 19.32 -36.17
CA TYR A 333 -31.79 19.77 -37.53
C TYR A 333 -32.38 18.73 -38.51
N PRO A 334 -33.52 19.01 -39.17
CA PRO A 334 -34.04 18.10 -40.17
C PRO A 334 -33.04 17.99 -41.32
N ALA A 335 -32.64 16.77 -41.66
CA ALA A 335 -31.78 16.51 -42.82
C ALA A 335 -32.59 16.77 -44.10
N GLU A 336 -32.63 18.02 -44.56
CA GLU A 336 -33.23 18.37 -45.84
C GLU A 336 -32.32 17.90 -46.97
N ALA A 337 -32.88 17.11 -47.91
CA ALA A 337 -32.12 16.49 -48.99
C ALA A 337 -31.58 17.48 -50.06
N GLN A 338 -31.84 18.79 -49.89
CA GLN A 338 -31.39 19.84 -50.80
C GLN A 338 -30.37 20.74 -50.10
N LEU A 339 -29.10 20.37 -50.21
CA LEU A 339 -27.96 21.23 -49.87
C LEU A 339 -27.94 22.44 -50.82
N ASN A 340 -28.62 23.51 -50.44
CA ASN A 340 -28.52 24.79 -51.13
C ASN A 340 -27.36 25.60 -50.55
N ARG A 341 -26.50 26.17 -51.40
CA ARG A 341 -25.22 26.82 -51.00
C ARG A 341 -25.41 28.02 -50.06
N GLN A 342 -26.62 28.55 -49.97
CA GLN A 342 -27.01 29.67 -49.10
C GLN A 342 -27.25 29.26 -47.63
N ASN A 343 -27.49 27.97 -47.34
CA ASN A 343 -27.80 27.49 -45.98
C ASN A 343 -26.56 26.99 -45.20
N LEU A 344 -25.35 27.16 -45.76
CA LEU A 344 -24.07 26.71 -45.19
C LEU A 344 -23.17 27.85 -44.67
N GLN A 345 -23.70 29.08 -44.62
CA GLN A 345 -23.07 30.24 -43.96
C GLN A 345 -23.85 30.57 -42.69
#